data_AF-A0A7Y2T5R7-F1
#
_entry.id   AF-A0A7Y2T5R7-F1
#
_cell.length_a   1.000
_cell.length_b   1.000
_cell.length_c   1.000
_cell.angle_alpha   90.00
_cell.angle_beta   90.00
_cell.angle_gamma   90.00
#
_symmetry.space_group_name_H-M   'P 1'
#
loop_
_entity.id
_entity.type
_entity.pdbx_description
1 polymer ?
#
loop_
_entity_poly.entity_id
_entity_poly.type
_entity_poly.pdbx_seq_one_letter_code
_entity_poly.pdbx_strand_id
1 'polypeptide(L)'
;MIIFVLRIVASLVLLQSLFFKLTAAEESVAMFASLSAAVTGDASLEPAMRMGVSVVELVTVILLMMKRPAAIATGAMLAVGTMFGAIFAHLAVLGIEVGGGVTHFVLAVVVLLLSLVILFRYRGSLPILGRFT
;
A
#
# COMPACT_ATOMS: atom_id res chain seq x y z
N MET A 1 -14.04 3.33 18.26
CA MET A 1 -12.67 3.67 18.69
C MET A 1 -11.61 2.78 18.03
N ILE A 2 -11.71 1.45 18.17
CA ILE A 2 -10.73 0.49 17.62
C ILE A 2 -10.42 0.71 16.13
N ILE A 3 -11.44 0.80 15.27
CA ILE A 3 -11.26 0.98 13.81
C ILE A 3 -10.52 2.27 13.45
N PHE A 4 -10.70 3.33 14.25
CA PHE A 4 -9.97 4.58 14.04
C PHE A 4 -8.47 4.43 14.34
N VAL A 5 -8.14 3.69 15.40
CA VAL A 5 -6.75 3.35 15.73
C VAL A 5 -6.12 2.52 14.62
N LEU A 6 -6.82 1.51 14.10
CA LEU A 6 -6.31 0.69 12.98
C LEU A 6 -6.00 1.55 11.75
N ARG A 7 -6.87 2.52 11.45
CA ARG A 7 -6.66 3.46 10.33
C ARG A 7 -5.42 4.32 10.56
N ILE A 8 -5.21 4.84 11.77
CA ILE A 8 -4.01 5.63 12.11
C ILE A 8 -2.75 4.78 11.91
N VAL A 9 -2.73 3.56 12.46
CA VAL A 9 -1.58 2.66 12.35
C VAL A 9 -1.27 2.35 10.88
N ALA A 10 -2.27 1.96 10.09
CA ALA A 10 -2.09 1.71 8.66
C ALA A 10 -1.56 2.95 7.92
N SER A 11 -2.13 4.14 8.19
CA SER A 11 -1.69 5.39 7.57
C SER A 11 -0.26 5.77 7.94
N LEU A 12 0.16 5.58 9.19
CA LEU A 12 1.54 5.89 9.62
C LEU A 12 2.56 4.99 8.94
N VAL A 13 2.27 3.70 8.80
CA VAL A 13 3.16 2.76 8.09
C VAL A 13 3.24 3.11 6.60
N LEU A 14 2.12 3.46 5.96
CA LEU A 14 2.11 3.90 4.56
C LEU A 14 2.88 5.22 4.37
N LEU A 15 2.79 6.17 5.31
CA LEU A 15 3.57 7.41 5.28
C LEU A 15 5.08 7.15 5.44
N GLN A 16 5.47 6.19 6.26
CA GLN A 16 6.87 5.75 6.35
C GLN A 16 7.34 5.13 5.03
N SER A 17 6.55 4.26 4.40
CA SER A 17 6.85 3.73 3.05
C SER A 17 7.01 4.85 2.02
N LEU A 18 6.08 5.82 2.03
CA LEU A 18 6.12 6.98 1.14
C LEU A 18 7.37 7.82 1.31
N PHE A 19 7.86 8.00 2.55
CA PHE A 19 9.09 8.74 2.79
C PHE A 19 10.25 8.14 1.98
N PHE A 20 10.50 6.84 2.12
CA PHE A 20 11.58 6.15 1.39
C PHE A 20 11.42 6.21 -0.12
N LYS A 21 10.18 6.06 -0.61
CA LYS A 21 9.89 6.14 -2.04
C LYS A 21 10.06 7.54 -2.59
N LEU A 22 9.57 8.58 -1.90
CA LEU A 22 9.61 9.95 -2.42
C LEU A 22 11.00 10.59 -2.28
N THR A 23 11.79 10.23 -1.27
CA THR A 23 13.17 10.69 -1.14
C THR A 23 14.15 9.96 -2.05
N ALA A 24 13.67 9.00 -2.87
CA ALA A 24 14.49 8.16 -3.72
C ALA A 24 15.66 7.52 -2.95
N ALA A 25 15.37 6.97 -1.76
CA ALA A 25 16.36 6.22 -1.00
C ALA A 25 16.97 5.12 -1.89
N GLU A 26 18.28 4.93 -1.85
CA GLU A 26 19.00 4.00 -2.74
C GLU A 26 18.36 2.61 -2.75
N GLU A 27 17.93 2.15 -1.58
CA GLU A 27 17.26 0.87 -1.42
C GLU A 27 15.90 0.79 -2.11
N SER A 28 15.12 1.87 -2.05
CA SER A 28 13.85 1.97 -2.78
C SER A 28 14.09 1.97 -4.28
N VAL A 29 15.11 2.69 -4.77
CA VAL A 29 15.43 2.76 -6.20
C VAL A 29 15.87 1.39 -6.71
N ALA A 30 16.76 0.70 -5.99
CA ALA A 30 17.21 -0.64 -6.35
C ALA A 30 16.04 -1.65 -6.41
N MET A 31 15.16 -1.63 -5.39
CA MET A 31 13.99 -2.50 -5.34
C MET A 31 13.04 -2.27 -6.53
N PHE A 32 12.71 -1.01 -6.84
CA PHE A 32 11.82 -0.71 -7.95
C PHE A 32 12.48 -0.94 -9.31
N ALA A 33 13.81 -0.86 -9.42
CA ALA A 33 14.52 -1.23 -10.65
C ALA A 33 14.40 -2.72 -10.93
N SER A 34 14.62 -3.58 -9.91
CA SER A 34 14.41 -5.02 -10.02
C SER A 34 12.94 -5.36 -10.32
N LEU A 35 12.00 -4.71 -9.63
CA LEU A 35 10.57 -4.91 -9.87
C LEU A 35 10.17 -4.48 -11.28
N SER A 36 10.70 -3.35 -11.77
CA SER A 36 10.41 -2.83 -13.10
C SER A 36 10.93 -3.79 -14.16
N ALA A 37 12.18 -4.21 -14.04
CA ALA A 37 12.75 -5.21 -14.94
C ALA A 37 11.92 -6.52 -14.96
N ALA A 38 11.44 -6.99 -13.81
CA ALA A 38 10.65 -8.22 -13.73
C ALA A 38 9.22 -8.08 -14.31
N VAL A 39 8.59 -6.92 -14.14
CA VAL A 39 7.20 -6.70 -14.58
C VAL A 39 7.11 -6.26 -16.04
N THR A 40 8.04 -5.41 -16.50
CA THR A 40 7.99 -4.78 -17.83
C THR A 40 9.08 -5.25 -18.77
N GLY A 41 10.13 -5.90 -18.26
CA GLY A 41 11.36 -6.18 -19.00
C GLY A 41 12.31 -4.98 -19.11
N ASP A 42 11.97 -3.83 -18.51
CA ASP A 42 12.73 -2.58 -18.63
C ASP A 42 12.92 -1.93 -17.24
N ALA A 43 14.17 -1.87 -16.78
CA ALA A 43 14.52 -1.24 -15.51
C ALA A 43 14.41 0.31 -15.54
N SER A 44 14.43 0.92 -16.72
CA SER A 44 14.35 2.39 -16.86
C SER A 44 12.99 2.96 -16.45
N LEU A 45 11.97 2.12 -16.34
CA LEU A 45 10.64 2.47 -15.86
C LEU A 45 10.53 2.50 -14.32
N GLU A 46 11.62 2.21 -13.59
CA GLU A 46 11.72 2.35 -12.12
C GLU A 46 11.10 3.66 -11.60
N PRO A 47 11.45 4.86 -12.12
CA PRO A 47 10.98 6.10 -11.53
C PRO A 47 9.48 6.25 -11.71
N ALA A 48 8.96 5.84 -12.87
CA ALA A 48 7.54 5.89 -13.18
C ALA A 48 6.75 4.92 -12.27
N MET A 49 7.25 3.71 -12.07
CA MET A 49 6.61 2.73 -11.17
C MET A 49 6.67 3.15 -9.71
N ARG A 50 7.82 3.61 -9.22
CA ARG A 50 7.98 4.09 -7.84
C ARG A 50 7.06 5.27 -7.57
N MET A 51 7.02 6.25 -8.47
CA MET A 51 6.13 7.42 -8.34
C MET A 51 4.66 7.02 -8.47
N GLY A 52 4.31 6.11 -9.38
CA GLY A 52 2.95 5.61 -9.54
C GLY A 52 2.42 4.96 -8.26
N VAL A 53 3.19 4.06 -7.65
CA VAL A 53 2.82 3.44 -6.37
C VAL A 53 2.75 4.48 -5.25
N SER A 54 3.67 5.45 -5.24
CA SER A 54 3.67 6.53 -4.23
C SER A 54 2.41 7.39 -4.31
N VAL A 55 1.92 7.70 -5.52
CA VAL A 55 0.65 8.44 -5.67
C VAL A 55 -0.52 7.64 -5.12
N VAL A 56 -0.58 6.34 -5.42
CA VAL A 56 -1.66 5.46 -4.90
C VAL A 56 -1.60 5.38 -3.36
N GLU A 57 -0.42 5.24 -2.78
CA GLU A 57 -0.25 5.20 -1.32
C GLU A 57 -0.64 6.53 -0.66
N LEU A 58 -0.29 7.67 -1.26
CA LEU A 58 -0.68 8.98 -0.74
C LEU A 58 -2.20 9.16 -0.75
N VAL A 59 -2.85 8.81 -1.87
CA VAL A 59 -4.32 8.82 -1.97
C VAL A 59 -4.94 7.88 -0.93
N THR A 60 -4.35 6.70 -0.74
CA THR A 60 -4.79 5.72 0.25
C THR A 60 -4.77 6.30 1.67
N VAL A 61 -3.68 6.97 2.06
CA VAL A 61 -3.56 7.63 3.37
C VAL A 61 -4.63 8.70 3.55
N ILE A 62 -4.82 9.57 2.54
CA ILE A 62 -5.83 10.64 2.59
C ILE A 62 -7.23 10.03 2.78
N LEU A 63 -7.60 9.05 1.96
CA LEU A 63 -8.91 8.40 2.01
C LEU A 63 -9.16 7.68 3.34
N LEU A 64 -8.14 6.99 3.87
CA LEU A 64 -8.21 6.34 5.18
C LEU A 64 -8.38 7.33 6.33
N MET A 65 -7.97 8.59 6.20
CA MET A 65 -8.13 9.62 7.23
C MET A 65 -9.42 10.44 7.12
N MET A 66 -10.17 10.32 6.02
CA MET A 66 -11.46 10.99 5.87
C MET A 66 -12.53 10.47 6.83
N LYS A 67 -13.59 11.27 7.06
CA LYS A 67 -14.73 10.87 7.91
C LYS A 67 -15.82 10.09 7.16
N ARG A 68 -15.83 10.14 5.82
CA ARG A 68 -16.88 9.52 4.99
C ARG A 68 -16.67 8.00 4.88
N PRO A 69 -17.66 7.14 5.22
CA PRO A 69 -17.55 5.68 5.13
C PRO A 69 -17.11 5.17 3.76
N ALA A 70 -17.63 5.76 2.68
CA ALA A 70 -17.25 5.41 1.32
C ALA A 70 -15.77 5.71 1.02
N ALA A 71 -15.25 6.85 1.49
CA ALA A 71 -13.84 7.18 1.34
C ALA A 71 -12.95 6.20 2.12
N ILE A 72 -13.33 5.86 3.35
CA ILE A 72 -12.60 4.89 4.18
C ILE A 72 -12.59 3.52 3.51
N ALA A 73 -13.73 3.06 2.97
CA ALA A 73 -13.82 1.79 2.26
C ALA A 73 -12.93 1.76 1.02
N THR A 74 -12.96 2.82 0.19
CA THR A 74 -12.08 2.94 -0.98
C THR A 74 -10.61 2.97 -0.58
N GLY A 75 -10.24 3.74 0.44
CA GLY A 75 -8.87 3.78 0.97
C GLY A 75 -8.42 2.39 1.45
N ALA A 76 -9.25 1.69 2.22
CA ALA A 76 -8.93 0.35 2.68
C ALA A 76 -8.78 -0.66 1.53
N MET A 77 -9.62 -0.54 0.48
CA MET A 77 -9.52 -1.36 -0.72
C MET A 77 -8.21 -1.10 -1.49
N LEU A 78 -7.83 0.16 -1.64
CA LEU A 78 -6.54 0.52 -2.26
C LEU A 78 -5.36 -0.02 -1.45
N ALA A 79 -5.40 0.11 -0.11
CA ALA A 79 -4.37 -0.44 0.77
C ALA A 79 -4.24 -1.96 0.65
N VAL A 80 -5.36 -2.68 0.56
CA VAL A 80 -5.34 -4.13 0.33
C VAL A 80 -4.68 -4.44 -1.01
N GLY A 81 -5.06 -3.75 -2.09
CA GLY A 81 -4.49 -3.97 -3.42
C GLY A 81 -2.98 -3.69 -3.47
N THR A 82 -2.53 -2.57 -2.91
CA THR A 82 -1.11 -2.20 -2.91
C THR A 82 -0.27 -3.13 -2.04
N MET A 83 -0.72 -3.47 -0.83
CA MET A 83 0.02 -4.39 0.04
C MET A 83 0.04 -5.82 -0.50
N PHE A 84 -1.06 -6.27 -1.11
CA PHE A 84 -1.08 -7.56 -1.79
C PHE A 84 -0.08 -7.59 -2.95
N GLY A 85 -0.05 -6.55 -3.79
CA GLY A 85 0.94 -6.42 -4.86
C GLY A 85 2.38 -6.39 -4.35
N ALA A 86 2.65 -5.67 -3.26
CA ALA A 86 3.97 -5.63 -2.64
C ALA A 86 4.40 -7.00 -2.10
N ILE A 87 3.53 -7.69 -1.34
CA ILE A 87 3.81 -9.04 -0.82
C ILE A 87 4.04 -10.02 -1.97
N PHE A 88 3.22 -9.98 -3.02
CA PHE A 88 3.40 -10.83 -4.18
C PHE A 88 4.75 -10.56 -4.88
N ALA A 89 5.14 -9.29 -5.05
CA ALA A 89 6.44 -8.93 -5.60
C ALA A 89 7.61 -9.47 -4.76
N HIS A 90 7.49 -9.43 -3.43
CA HIS A 90 8.48 -10.04 -2.53
C HIS A 90 8.57 -11.55 -2.71
N LEU A 91 7.45 -12.25 -2.82
CA LEU A 91 7.44 -13.71 -2.96
C LEU A 91 7.89 -14.19 -4.35
N ALA A 92 7.57 -13.42 -5.40
CA ALA A 92 7.81 -13.83 -6.78
C ALA A 92 9.18 -13.37 -7.33
N VAL A 93 9.66 -12.20 -6.93
CA VAL A 93 10.79 -11.53 -7.60
C VAL A 93 11.88 -11.11 -6.62
N LEU A 94 11.51 -10.39 -5.55
CA LEU A 94 12.50 -9.65 -4.76
C LEU A 94 13.13 -10.50 -3.64
N GLY A 95 12.40 -11.45 -3.07
CA GLY A 95 12.77 -12.10 -1.81
C GLY A 95 12.35 -11.29 -0.58
N ILE A 96 12.45 -11.90 0.60
CA ILE A 96 11.88 -11.35 1.86
C ILE A 96 12.82 -10.33 2.53
N GLU A 97 14.12 -10.34 2.21
CA GLU A 97 15.15 -9.53 2.90
C GLU A 97 15.58 -8.25 2.15
N VAL A 98 14.91 -7.87 1.06
CA VAL A 98 15.23 -6.67 0.26
C VAL A 98 14.57 -5.40 0.84
N GLY A 99 15.24 -4.25 0.76
CA GLY A 99 14.57 -2.96 1.03
C GLY A 99 14.49 -2.56 2.50
N GLY A 100 15.34 -3.11 3.36
CA GLY A 100 15.50 -2.81 4.78
C GLY A 100 15.28 -4.06 5.64
N GLY A 101 15.45 -5.24 5.03
CA GLY A 101 15.25 -6.55 5.64
C GLY A 101 13.78 -6.97 5.75
N VAL A 102 13.56 -8.08 6.46
CA VAL A 102 12.24 -8.72 6.69
C VAL A 102 11.18 -7.74 7.25
N THR A 103 11.60 -6.66 7.89
CA THR A 103 10.73 -5.63 8.47
C THR A 103 9.74 -5.07 7.46
N HIS A 104 10.17 -4.74 6.22
CA HIS A 104 9.27 -4.13 5.23
C HIS A 104 8.21 -5.13 4.74
N PHE A 105 8.58 -6.39 4.60
CA PHE A 105 7.64 -7.46 4.30
C PHE A 105 6.62 -7.65 5.42
N VAL A 106 7.08 -7.70 6.68
CA VAL A 106 6.19 -7.83 7.86
C VAL A 106 5.25 -6.65 7.97
N LEU A 107 5.74 -5.42 7.75
CA LEU A 107 4.91 -4.21 7.74
C LEU A 107 3.84 -4.27 6.65
N ALA A 108 4.19 -4.75 5.44
CA ALA A 108 3.21 -4.93 4.37
C ALA A 108 2.11 -5.94 4.76
N VAL A 109 2.48 -7.06 5.39
CA VAL A 109 1.53 -8.06 5.91
C VAL A 109 0.63 -7.46 7.00
N VAL A 110 1.20 -6.71 7.94
CA VAL A 110 0.43 -6.05 9.00
C VAL A 110 -0.57 -5.06 8.39
N VAL A 111 -0.15 -4.18 7.50
CA VAL A 111 -1.04 -3.22 6.85
C VAL A 111 -2.11 -3.93 6.01
N LEU A 112 -1.78 -5.04 5.35
CA LEU A 112 -2.78 -5.85 4.64
C LEU A 112 -3.87 -6.34 5.59
N LEU A 113 -3.49 -6.96 6.72
CA LEU A 113 -4.45 -7.48 7.70
C LEU A 113 -5.31 -6.37 8.32
N LEU A 114 -4.68 -5.25 8.71
CA LEU A 114 -5.41 -4.09 9.23
C LEU A 114 -6.39 -3.54 8.21
N SER A 115 -5.97 -3.43 6.96
CA SER A 115 -6.79 -2.89 5.87
C SER A 115 -7.93 -3.84 5.51
N LEU A 116 -7.75 -5.17 5.61
CA LEU A 116 -8.82 -6.14 5.46
C LEU A 116 -9.88 -5.99 6.56
N VAL A 117 -9.48 -5.78 7.81
CA VAL A 117 -10.42 -5.54 8.92
C VAL A 117 -11.20 -4.23 8.71
N ILE A 118 -10.52 -3.15 8.31
CA ILE A 118 -11.17 -1.86 8.01
C ILE A 118 -12.12 -2.02 6.82
N LEU A 119 -11.69 -2.66 5.74
CA LEU A 119 -12.49 -2.89 4.55
C LEU A 119 -13.71 -3.73 4.88
N PHE A 120 -13.56 -4.83 5.62
CA PHE A 120 -14.68 -5.66 6.04
C PHE A 120 -15.71 -4.86 6.85
N ARG A 121 -15.27 -3.93 7.70
CA ARG A 121 -16.16 -3.06 8.49
C ARG A 121 -16.95 -2.04 7.65
N TYR A 122 -16.38 -1.55 6.54
CA TYR A 122 -16.98 -0.51 5.69
C TYR A 122 -17.39 -1.00 4.30
N ARG A 123 -17.34 -2.32 4.04
CA ARG A 123 -17.59 -2.93 2.72
C ARG A 123 -18.91 -2.50 2.07
N GLY A 124 -19.99 -2.35 2.86
CA GLY A 124 -21.30 -1.91 2.35
C GLY A 124 -21.35 -0.44 1.92
N SER A 125 -20.32 0.35 2.26
CA SER A 125 -20.18 1.74 1.81
C SER A 125 -19.32 1.88 0.55
N LEU A 126 -18.83 0.78 -0.04
CA LEU A 126 -18.09 0.85 -1.29
C LEU A 126 -18.96 1.44 -2.39
N PRO A 127 -18.49 2.47 -3.12
CA PRO A 127 -19.30 3.14 -4.14
C PRO A 127 -19.67 2.24 -5.33
N ILE A 128 -18.98 1.10 -5.49
CA ILE A 128 -19.24 0.11 -6.57
C ILE A 128 -20.42 -0.81 -6.21
N LEU A 129 -20.69 -1.06 -4.92
CA LEU A 129 -21.66 -2.07 -4.50
C LEU A 129 -23.12 -1.58 -4.46
N GLY A 130 -23.39 -0.33 -4.85
CA GLY A 130 -24.73 0.25 -4.78
C GLY A 130 -25.21 0.45 -3.33
N ARG A 131 -25.98 1.51 -3.08
CA ARG A 131 -26.53 1.79 -1.76
C ARG A 131 -27.60 0.74 -1.42
N PHE A 132 -27.29 -0.16 -0.50
CA PHE A 132 -28.34 -0.83 0.29
C PHE A 132 -28.33 -0.21 1.69
N THR A 133 -29.11 0.88 1.79
CA THR A 133 -29.57 1.58 3.02
C THR A 133 -28.52 2.13 3.97
#